data_AF-A0A259CA82-F1
#
_entry.id   AF-A0A259CA82-F1
#
_cell.length_a   1.000
_cell.length_b   1.000
_cell.length_c   1.000
_cell.angle_alpha   90.00
_cell.angle_beta   90.00
_cell.angle_gamma   90.00
#
_symmetry.space_group_name_H-M   'P 1'
#
loop_
_entity.id
_entity.type
_entity.pdbx_description
1 polymer ?
#
loop_
_entity_poly.entity_id
_entity_poly.type
_entity_poly.pdbx_seq_one_letter_code
_entity_poly.pdbx_strand_id
1 'polypeptide(L)'
;MSEALRHPVARWNHPTWWIERLQRDHPESWQAILTANNQPGPMTLRVNRRKVERAAYQQALQAIGVASTPVGDDGLVLDAPQPVERLP
;
A
#
# COMPACT_ATOMS: atom_id res chain seq x y z
N MET A 1 25.09 17.51 8.08
CA MET A 1 24.07 16.52 7.65
C MET A 1 24.19 16.15 6.16
N SER A 2 25.39 16.07 5.56
CA SER A 2 25.56 15.95 4.09
C SER A 2 26.30 14.70 3.60
N GLU A 3 26.74 13.81 4.48
CA GLU A 3 27.55 12.63 4.09
C GLU A 3 26.72 11.35 3.98
N ALA A 4 25.74 11.16 4.87
CA ALA A 4 24.84 10.00 4.83
C ALA A 4 24.04 9.88 3.51
N LEU A 5 23.64 11.00 2.89
CA LEU A 5 22.87 11.01 1.64
C LEU A 5 23.68 10.59 0.40
N ARG A 6 25.02 10.51 0.50
CA ARG A 6 25.90 10.07 -0.60
C ARG A 6 25.95 8.55 -0.72
N HIS A 7 25.58 7.82 0.33
CA HIS A 7 25.44 6.37 0.28
C HIS A 7 24.04 5.99 -0.21
N PRO A 8 23.89 5.32 -1.37
CA PRO A 8 22.59 4.94 -1.93
C PRO A 8 21.73 4.15 -0.93
N VAL A 9 22.35 3.31 -0.11
CA VAL A 9 21.68 2.54 0.95
C VAL A 9 21.02 3.45 1.98
N ALA A 10 21.70 4.52 2.41
CA ALA A 10 21.18 5.46 3.40
C ALA A 10 20.14 6.42 2.81
N ARG A 11 20.25 6.75 1.51
CA ARG A 11 19.24 7.56 0.81
C ARG A 11 17.95 6.78 0.57
N TRP A 12 18.06 5.54 0.11
CA TRP A 12 16.92 4.77 -0.33
C TRP A 12 16.39 3.83 0.73
N ASN A 13 17.11 3.57 1.83
CA ASN A 13 16.73 2.57 2.85
C ASN A 13 16.56 1.15 2.28
N HIS A 14 17.33 0.82 1.24
CA HIS A 14 17.33 -0.47 0.57
C HIS A 14 18.77 -0.96 0.36
N PRO A 15 19.04 -2.27 0.37
CA PRO A 15 20.38 -2.81 0.15
C PRO A 15 20.85 -2.55 -1.29
N THR A 16 22.16 -2.35 -1.49
CA THR A 16 22.76 -1.98 -2.79
C THR A 16 22.32 -2.90 -3.93
N TRP A 17 22.35 -4.22 -3.71
CA TRP A 17 21.98 -5.21 -4.72
C TRP A 17 20.55 -5.03 -5.24
N TRP A 18 19.62 -4.56 -4.39
CA TRP A 18 18.24 -4.34 -4.77
C TRP A 18 18.08 -3.07 -5.61
N ILE A 19 18.80 -2.02 -5.24
CA ILE A 19 18.83 -0.76 -6.00
C ILE A 19 19.36 -1.03 -7.42
N GLU A 20 20.49 -1.74 -7.53
CA GLU A 20 21.11 -2.09 -8.81
C GLU A 20 20.22 -2.99 -9.67
N ARG A 21 19.45 -3.90 -9.06
CA ARG A 21 18.48 -4.71 -9.78
C ARG A 21 17.35 -3.86 -10.34
N LEU A 22 16.74 -3.00 -9.52
CA LEU A 22 15.65 -2.14 -9.99
C LEU A 22 16.11 -1.17 -11.08
N GLN A 23 17.33 -0.64 -11.00
CA GLN A 23 17.91 0.20 -12.06
C GLN A 23 18.02 -0.52 -13.41
N ARG A 24 18.27 -1.83 -13.39
CA ARG A 24 18.39 -2.66 -14.60
C ARG A 24 17.03 -3.09 -15.14
N ASP A 25 16.14 -3.53 -14.25
CA ASP A 25 14.84 -4.11 -14.62
C ASP A 25 13.80 -3.00 -14.93
N HIS A 26 13.93 -1.83 -14.28
CA HIS A 26 13.02 -0.69 -14.36
C HIS A 26 13.78 0.66 -14.46
N PRO A 27 14.58 0.88 -15.51
CA PRO A 27 15.50 2.03 -15.61
C PRO A 27 14.80 3.40 -15.52
N GLU A 28 13.56 3.50 -15.98
CA GLU A 28 12.79 4.75 -15.94
C GLU A 28 12.07 5.00 -14.62
N SER A 29 11.84 3.96 -13.81
CA SER A 29 10.94 4.03 -12.65
C SER A 29 11.51 3.50 -11.34
N TRP A 30 12.77 3.03 -11.32
CA TRP A 30 13.40 2.46 -10.13
C TRP A 30 13.34 3.39 -8.90
N GLN A 31 13.50 4.70 -9.09
CA GLN A 31 13.40 5.67 -8.00
C GLN A 31 11.97 5.79 -7.46
N ALA A 32 10.98 5.75 -8.34
CA ALA A 32 9.57 5.81 -7.95
C ALA A 32 9.17 4.54 -7.18
N ILE A 33 9.66 3.37 -7.61
CA ILE A 33 9.47 2.10 -6.90
C ILE A 33 10.09 2.15 -5.50
N LEU A 34 11.35 2.58 -5.37
CA LEU A 34 12.01 2.70 -4.07
C LEU A 34 11.31 3.72 -3.16
N THR A 35 10.83 4.82 -3.72
CA THR A 35 10.07 5.83 -2.98
C THR A 35 8.76 5.26 -2.46
N ALA A 36 8.00 4.57 -3.31
CA ALA A 36 6.74 3.93 -2.93
C ALA A 36 6.95 2.83 -1.87
N ASN A 37 8.01 2.02 -1.99
CA ASN A 37 8.33 0.97 -1.02
C ASN A 37 8.64 1.50 0.39
N ASN A 38 9.12 2.74 0.51
CA ASN A 38 9.37 3.37 1.80
C ASN A 38 8.11 4.00 2.42
N GLN A 39 6.98 4.00 1.72
CA GLN A 39 5.72 4.47 2.26
C GLN A 39 4.98 3.32 2.95
N PRO A 40 4.26 3.57 4.06
CA PRO A 40 3.37 2.59 4.64
C PRO A 40 2.35 2.10 3.60
N GLY A 41 2.23 0.78 3.46
CA GLY A 41 1.26 0.18 2.54
C GLY A 41 -0.18 0.43 2.98
N PRO A 42 -1.14 0.50 2.04
CA PRO A 42 -2.54 0.66 2.36
C PRO A 42 -3.13 -0.62 2.98
N MET A 43 -4.16 -0.48 3.83
CA MET A 43 -4.93 -1.63 4.30
C MET A 43 -6.00 -1.99 3.27
N THR A 44 -5.81 -3.12 2.58
CA THR A 44 -6.75 -3.62 1.56
C THR A 44 -7.50 -4.84 2.09
N LEU A 45 -8.83 -4.78 2.07
CA LEU A 45 -9.73 -5.86 2.44
C LEU A 45 -10.19 -6.61 1.19
N ARG A 46 -10.40 -7.92 1.30
CA ARG A 46 -11.13 -8.73 0.31
C ARG A 46 -12.47 -9.16 0.88
N VAL A 47 -13.55 -8.66 0.31
CA VAL A 47 -14.91 -9.02 0.71
C VAL A 47 -15.21 -10.46 0.32
N ASN A 48 -15.74 -11.24 1.26
CA ASN A 48 -16.19 -12.60 0.97
C ASN A 48 -17.59 -12.58 0.33
N ARG A 49 -17.64 -12.63 -1.00
CA ARG A 49 -18.89 -12.58 -1.78
C ARG A 49 -19.85 -13.75 -1.57
N ARG A 50 -19.41 -14.83 -0.92
CA ARG A 50 -20.32 -15.90 -0.47
C ARG A 50 -21.19 -15.48 0.71
N LYS A 51 -20.84 -14.38 1.40
CA LYS A 51 -21.55 -13.86 2.58
C LYS A 51 -22.19 -12.51 2.33
N VAL A 52 -21.52 -11.62 1.62
CA VAL A 52 -21.97 -10.24 1.41
C VAL A 52 -21.38 -9.65 0.12
N GLU A 53 -22.15 -8.85 -0.60
CA GLU A 53 -21.66 -8.12 -1.77
C GLU A 53 -20.67 -7.01 -1.37
N ARG A 54 -19.67 -6.76 -2.22
CA ARG A 54 -18.65 -5.72 -1.97
C ARG A 54 -19.27 -4.35 -1.70
N ALA A 55 -20.28 -3.97 -2.49
CA ALA A 55 -20.97 -2.69 -2.33
C ALA A 55 -21.72 -2.59 -0.99
N ALA A 56 -22.37 -3.67 -0.55
CA ALA A 56 -23.06 -3.71 0.74
C ALA A 56 -22.05 -3.63 1.91
N TYR A 57 -20.90 -4.29 1.80
CA TYR A 57 -19.84 -4.18 2.80
C TYR A 57 -19.25 -2.76 2.84
N GLN A 58 -19.05 -2.12 1.68
CA GLN A 58 -18.60 -0.73 1.61
C GLN A 58 -19.59 0.24 2.29
N GLN A 59 -20.90 0.01 2.13
CA GLN A 59 -21.92 0.78 2.84
C GLN A 59 -21.87 0.54 4.36
N ALA A 60 -21.63 -0.70 4.80
CA ALA A 60 -21.46 -0.99 6.23
C ALA A 60 -20.24 -0.29 6.83
N LEU A 61 -19.12 -0.24 6.10
CA LEU A 61 -17.93 0.53 6.48
C LEU A 61 -18.26 2.03 6.58
N GLN A 62 -18.95 2.58 5.57
CA GLN A 62 -19.37 3.98 5.60
C GLN A 62 -20.29 4.31 6.77
N ALA A 63 -21.18 3.38 7.14
CA ALA A 63 -22.11 3.55 8.27
C ALA A 63 -21.40 3.67 9.62
N ILE A 64 -20.20 3.09 9.76
CA ILE A 64 -19.35 3.23 10.95
C ILE A 64 -18.26 4.31 10.79
N GLY A 65 -18.36 5.15 9.75
CA GLY A 65 -17.43 6.25 9.49
C GLY A 65 -16.08 5.82 8.89
N VAL A 66 -15.99 4.62 8.33
CA VAL A 66 -14.78 4.12 7.67
C VAL A 66 -14.92 4.28 6.16
N ALA A 67 -14.22 5.26 5.59
CA ALA A 67 -14.15 5.47 4.17
C ALA A 67 -13.30 4.39 3.48
N SER A 68 -13.74 3.98 2.29
CA SER A 68 -13.02 3.00 1.48
C SER A 68 -13.28 3.16 -0.01
N THR A 69 -12.28 2.79 -0.80
CA THR A 69 -12.29 2.85 -2.27
C THR A 69 -12.28 1.43 -2.87
N PRO A 70 -13.13 1.11 -3.86
CA PRO A 70 -13.11 -0.19 -4.54
C PRO A 70 -11.81 -0.46 -5.29
N VAL A 71 -11.31 -1.69 -5.21
CA VAL A 71 -10.15 -2.16 -6.00
C VAL A 71 -10.38 -3.59 -6.47
N GLY A 72 -10.23 -3.83 -7.77
CA GLY A 72 -10.59 -5.13 -8.37
C GLY A 72 -12.05 -5.50 -8.12
N ASP A 73 -12.37 -6.79 -8.26
CA ASP A 73 -13.75 -7.27 -8.20
C ASP A 73 -14.29 -7.32 -6.76
N ASP A 74 -13.44 -7.74 -5.82
CA ASP A 74 -13.82 -8.05 -4.44
C ASP A 74 -13.12 -7.17 -3.39
N GLY A 75 -12.26 -6.24 -3.82
CA GLY A 75 -11.39 -5.49 -2.93
C GLY A 75 -11.93 -4.13 -2.50
N LEU A 76 -11.57 -3.72 -1.29
CA LEU A 76 -11.76 -2.37 -0.76
C LEU A 76 -10.48 -1.91 -0.09
N VAL A 77 -9.95 -0.77 -0.50
CA VAL A 77 -8.85 -0.09 0.18
C VAL A 77 -9.43 0.86 1.22
N LEU A 78 -9.03 0.74 2.48
CA LEU A 78 -9.43 1.68 3.52
C LEU A 78 -8.60 2.96 3.42
N ASP A 79 -9.23 4.12 3.59
CA ASP A 79 -8.53 5.42 3.61
C ASP A 79 -7.58 5.52 4.81
N ALA A 80 -7.92 4.86 5.92
CA ALA A 80 -7.08 4.70 7.10
C ALA A 80 -7.14 3.26 7.62
N PRO A 81 -5.99 2.64 7.98
CA PRO A 81 -5.96 1.31 8.59
C PRO A 81 -6.84 1.24 9.86
N GLN A 82 -7.54 0.12 10.05
CA GLN A 82 -8.39 -0.12 11.21
C GLN A 82 -8.02 -1.42 11.92
N PRO A 83 -8.16 -1.50 13.25
CA PRO A 83 -8.20 -2.78 13.96
C PRO A 83 -9.28 -3.68 13.39
N VAL A 84 -9.00 -4.98 13.25
CA VAL A 84 -9.92 -5.93 12.61
C VAL A 84 -11.24 -6.07 13.39
N GLU A 85 -11.20 -5.85 14.70
CA GLU A 85 -12.35 -5.91 15.61
C GLU A 85 -13.31 -4.73 15.41
N ARG A 86 -12.88 -3.66 14.73
CA ARG A 86 -13.70 -2.50 14.39
C ARG A 86 -14.36 -2.61 13.02
N LEU A 87 -14.07 -3.65 12.26
CA LEU A 87 -14.66 -3.88 10.95
C LEU A 87 -16.03 -4.59 11.08
N PRO A 88 -17.00 -4.31 10.18
CA PRO A 88 -18.29 -4.99 10.14
C PRO A 88 -18.20 -6.50 9.85
#